data_AF-A0A972PGN6-F1
#
_entry.id   AF-A0A972PGN6-F1
#
_cell.length_a   1.000
_cell.length_b   1.000
_cell.length_c   1.000
_cell.angle_alpha   90.00
_cell.angle_beta   90.00
_cell.angle_gamma   90.00
#
_symmetry.space_group_name_H-M   'P 1'
#
loop_
_entity.id
_entity.type
_entity.pdbx_description
1 polymer ?
#
loop_
_entity_poly.entity_id
_entity_poly.type
_entity_poly.pdbx_seq_one_letter_code
_entity_poly.pdbx_strand_id
1 'polypeptide(L)'
;MQGKRAATKQELAEFCISADFHCDQPLCHRELLLKAVLGVVRPRIVPFLERFFGVKELLYLANIVSVGENQLHHTIRMVELAALLPGEVLDALGIAREELLEGVLFHDIGKGNEVDDSFFDARAVAKSRVPLLLRSYPGMRWAEWKTPFHDHVARSVEIARKYGLSARVQEGIALHHHVKIRPRTLNLVGDALCLTGIVKHDIFNYNPEQYAAPGCNLAQTIAILDQLCAIERKFQARVSLGLEPQQIEDEVVRDLVIGITGAEDPRLRVLDVSLTGDESVILLDLRAFGSFVKLHTEYEIQNIKVSILQLMRSLVRVNRAGRERDLVALIGGDEYAVITKVKDPRILEEMIERIAVIVKQRTGFEVRSGFGTGGKIPENFHQARLQAEINKRCRFLRPEAMSQGE
;
A
#
# COMPACT_ATOMS: atom_id res chain seq x y z
N MET A 1 47.70 -9.49 -10.42
CA MET A 1 46.65 -10.29 -11.09
C MET A 1 46.45 -11.56 -10.29
N GLN A 2 45.43 -11.61 -9.42
CA GLN A 2 44.94 -12.84 -8.81
C GLN A 2 43.42 -12.72 -8.76
N GLY A 3 42.75 -13.71 -9.37
CA GLY A 3 41.32 -13.69 -9.62
C GLY A 3 40.50 -13.77 -8.35
N LYS A 4 39.38 -13.03 -8.35
CA LYS A 4 38.29 -13.18 -7.41
C LYS A 4 37.79 -14.64 -7.47
N ARG A 5 38.08 -15.44 -6.45
CA ARG A 5 37.45 -16.75 -6.26
C ARG A 5 36.01 -16.49 -5.84
N ALA A 6 35.07 -17.04 -6.60
CA ALA A 6 33.69 -17.23 -6.16
C ALA A 6 33.71 -18.16 -4.93
N ALA A 7 33.00 -17.78 -3.86
CA ALA A 7 32.87 -18.61 -2.67
C ALA A 7 32.27 -19.97 -3.07
N THR A 8 32.98 -21.05 -2.73
CA THR A 8 32.52 -22.41 -2.97
C THR A 8 31.42 -22.79 -1.99
N LYS A 9 30.45 -23.62 -2.42
CA LYS A 9 29.30 -24.13 -1.64
C LYS A 9 29.62 -24.62 -0.21
N GLN A 10 30.88 -24.92 0.08
CA GLN A 10 31.36 -25.38 1.38
C GLN A 10 31.49 -24.26 2.42
N GLU A 11 31.75 -23.00 2.03
CA GLU A 11 31.89 -21.88 2.98
C GLU A 11 30.53 -21.36 3.48
N LEU A 12 29.43 -21.72 2.80
CA LEU A 12 28.06 -21.44 3.26
C LEU A 12 27.60 -22.40 4.38
N ALA A 13 28.29 -23.52 4.58
CA ALA A 13 27.87 -24.57 5.52
C ALA A 13 28.29 -24.31 6.99
N GLU A 14 29.24 -23.42 7.25
CA GLU A 14 29.70 -23.11 8.62
C GLU A 14 28.82 -22.08 9.37
N PHE A 15 27.69 -21.67 8.78
CA PHE A 15 26.80 -20.64 9.34
C PHE A 15 25.72 -21.14 10.33
N CYS A 16 25.92 -22.30 10.92
CA CYS A 16 25.03 -22.86 11.95
C CYS A 16 25.46 -22.46 13.37
N ILE A 17 24.95 -21.30 13.79
CA ILE A 17 24.63 -20.78 15.15
C ILE A 17 25.10 -21.59 16.38
N SER A 18 25.81 -20.92 17.31
CA SER A 18 25.77 -21.23 18.76
C SER A 18 24.66 -20.42 19.44
N ALA A 19 23.90 -20.89 20.41
CA ALA A 19 23.61 -22.23 20.91
C ALA A 19 22.21 -22.05 21.53
N ASP A 20 21.19 -22.68 20.94
CA ASP A 20 19.89 -23.04 21.56
C ASP A 20 18.82 -23.47 20.56
N PHE A 21 19.15 -23.71 19.29
CA PHE A 21 18.29 -24.55 18.43
C PHE A 21 19.15 -25.39 17.48
N HIS A 22 19.14 -26.71 17.70
CA HIS A 22 19.79 -27.69 16.83
C HIS A 22 19.10 -27.74 15.46
N CYS A 23 19.88 -27.65 14.39
CA CYS A 23 19.44 -27.99 13.03
C CYS A 23 20.50 -28.89 12.38
N ASP A 24 20.21 -30.19 12.39
CA ASP A 24 20.89 -31.17 11.54
C ASP A 24 20.23 -31.12 10.14
N GLN A 25 21.00 -30.62 9.16
CA GLN A 25 20.61 -30.08 7.84
C GLN A 25 19.72 -30.98 6.93
N PRO A 26 18.86 -30.41 6.03
CA PRO A 26 19.28 -29.81 4.75
C PRO A 26 18.58 -28.47 4.39
N LEU A 27 19.40 -27.44 4.15
CA LEU A 27 19.07 -26.01 3.92
C LEU A 27 18.52 -25.28 5.15
N CYS A 28 19.29 -24.29 5.61
CA CYS A 28 18.91 -23.37 6.66
C CYS A 28 17.54 -22.74 6.32
N HIS A 29 16.64 -22.59 7.30
CA HIS A 29 15.29 -22.00 7.10
C HIS A 29 15.33 -20.66 6.33
N ARG A 30 16.42 -19.90 6.44
CA ARG A 30 16.65 -18.65 5.70
C ARG A 30 17.06 -18.87 4.25
N GLU A 31 17.82 -19.92 3.94
CA GLU A 31 18.11 -20.33 2.56
C GLU A 31 16.86 -20.89 1.87
N LEU A 32 15.98 -21.57 2.61
CA LEU A 32 14.68 -22.02 2.12
C LEU A 32 13.74 -20.83 1.82
N LEU A 33 13.65 -19.87 2.74
CA LEU A 33 12.93 -18.62 2.51
C LEU A 33 13.45 -17.89 1.27
N LEU A 34 14.77 -17.80 1.12
CA LEU A 34 15.38 -17.12 -0.02
C LEU A 34 15.16 -17.89 -1.33
N LYS A 35 15.24 -19.22 -1.34
CA LYS A 35 14.87 -20.03 -2.52
C LYS A 35 13.40 -19.87 -2.88
N ALA A 36 12.51 -19.80 -1.89
CA ALA A 36 11.09 -19.57 -2.11
C ALA A 36 10.87 -18.17 -2.71
N VAL A 37 11.52 -17.13 -2.16
CA VAL A 37 11.51 -15.76 -2.70
C VAL A 37 12.03 -15.73 -4.14
N LEU A 38 13.19 -16.34 -4.42
CA LEU A 38 13.78 -16.42 -5.75
C LEU A 38 12.90 -17.20 -6.75
N GLY A 39 12.06 -18.11 -6.26
CA GLY A 39 11.10 -18.86 -7.07
C GLY A 39 9.85 -18.09 -7.46
N VAL A 40 9.53 -16.98 -6.78
CA VAL A 40 8.31 -16.18 -7.03
C VAL A 40 8.59 -14.78 -7.60
N VAL A 41 9.84 -14.33 -7.56
CA VAL A 41 10.29 -13.06 -8.17
C VAL A 41 10.56 -13.20 -9.67
N ARG A 42 10.45 -12.10 -10.40
CA ARG A 42 10.70 -12.10 -11.86
C ARG A 42 12.14 -12.55 -12.15
N PRO A 43 12.39 -13.47 -13.11
CA PRO A 43 13.74 -14.02 -13.38
C PRO A 43 14.82 -12.96 -13.64
N ARG A 44 14.44 -11.82 -14.24
CA ARG A 44 15.35 -10.69 -14.50
C ARG A 44 15.90 -10.00 -13.25
N ILE A 45 15.31 -10.24 -12.08
CA ILE A 45 15.66 -9.61 -10.80
C ILE A 45 16.56 -10.52 -9.96
N VAL A 46 16.55 -11.82 -10.25
CA VAL A 46 17.33 -12.86 -9.56
C VAL A 46 18.82 -12.50 -9.42
N PRO A 47 19.54 -12.02 -10.46
CA PRO A 47 20.96 -11.67 -10.32
C PRO A 47 21.23 -10.55 -9.29
N PHE A 48 20.26 -9.66 -9.09
CA PHE A 48 20.38 -8.58 -8.11
C PHE A 48 20.06 -9.08 -6.69
N LEU A 49 19.17 -10.06 -6.57
CA LEU A 49 18.82 -10.69 -5.30
C LEU A 49 19.88 -11.69 -4.83
N GLU A 50 20.74 -12.19 -5.71
CA GLU A 50 21.89 -13.01 -5.31
C GLU A 50 22.89 -12.24 -4.40
N ARG A 51 22.89 -10.90 -4.43
CA ARG A 51 23.67 -10.10 -3.46
C ARG A 51 23.20 -10.27 -2.01
N PHE A 52 21.96 -10.74 -1.77
CA PHE A 52 21.48 -11.07 -0.43
C PHE A 52 22.31 -12.19 0.24
N PHE A 53 22.93 -13.08 -0.56
CA PHE A 53 23.79 -14.14 -0.03
C PHE A 53 25.08 -13.60 0.62
N GLY A 54 25.49 -12.36 0.29
CA GLY A 54 26.72 -11.76 0.81
C GLY A 54 26.54 -10.89 2.06
N VAL A 55 25.30 -10.57 2.46
CA VAL A 55 25.01 -9.58 3.52
C VAL A 55 24.02 -10.17 4.52
N LYS A 56 24.52 -10.58 5.69
CA LYS A 56 23.74 -11.36 6.66
C LYS A 56 22.58 -10.58 7.27
N GLU A 57 22.77 -9.27 7.45
CA GLU A 57 21.81 -8.38 8.07
C GLU A 57 20.52 -8.24 7.23
N LEU A 58 20.58 -8.41 5.90
CA LEU A 58 19.40 -8.36 5.03
C LEU A 58 18.36 -9.45 5.36
N LEU A 59 18.82 -10.64 5.74
CA LEU A 59 17.92 -11.76 6.07
C LEU A 59 17.20 -11.52 7.41
N TYR A 60 17.71 -10.64 8.27
CA TYR A 60 17.05 -10.31 9.52
C TYR A 60 15.76 -9.50 9.30
N LEU A 61 15.69 -8.74 8.20
CA LEU A 61 14.51 -7.97 7.79
C LEU A 61 13.28 -8.87 7.55
N ALA A 62 13.46 -10.17 7.33
CA ALA A 62 12.36 -11.13 7.21
C ALA A 62 11.52 -11.23 8.49
N ASN A 63 12.11 -10.93 9.64
CA ASN A 63 11.45 -11.02 10.94
C ASN A 63 10.86 -9.68 11.39
N ILE A 64 10.97 -8.63 10.59
CA ILE A 64 10.54 -7.28 10.94
C ILE A 64 9.33 -6.90 10.10
N VAL A 65 8.25 -6.51 10.77
CA VAL A 65 7.07 -5.90 10.15
C VAL A 65 6.94 -4.49 10.68
N SER A 66 6.95 -3.50 9.78
CA SER A 66 6.83 -2.09 10.16
C SER A 66 5.79 -1.41 9.28
N VAL A 67 4.83 -0.73 9.90
CA VAL A 67 3.70 -0.08 9.21
C VAL A 67 2.93 -1.06 8.32
N GLY A 68 2.70 -2.27 8.84
CA GLY A 68 1.96 -3.35 8.19
C GLY A 68 2.71 -4.06 7.05
N GLU A 69 3.98 -3.75 6.80
CA GLU A 69 4.77 -4.39 5.74
C GLU A 69 6.02 -5.11 6.29
N ASN A 70 6.28 -6.31 5.75
CA ASN A 70 7.52 -7.03 5.99
C ASN A 70 8.72 -6.30 5.35
N GLN A 71 9.78 -6.04 6.12
CA GLN A 71 10.88 -5.19 5.67
C GLN A 71 11.79 -5.87 4.63
N LEU A 72 11.84 -7.20 4.60
CA LEU A 72 12.51 -7.92 3.50
C LEU A 72 11.71 -7.76 2.20
N HIS A 73 10.38 -7.86 2.26
CA HIS A 73 9.51 -7.60 1.10
C HIS A 73 9.67 -6.18 0.57
N HIS A 74 9.65 -5.16 1.44
CA HIS A 74 9.91 -3.76 1.09
C HIS A 74 11.24 -3.59 0.32
N THR A 75 12.31 -4.17 0.86
CA THR A 75 13.64 -4.09 0.24
C THR A 75 13.66 -4.75 -1.13
N ILE A 76 13.05 -5.94 -1.27
CA ILE A 76 12.94 -6.62 -2.57
C ILE A 76 12.15 -5.74 -3.55
N ARG A 77 11.04 -5.14 -3.11
CA ARG A 77 10.21 -4.28 -3.95
C ARG A 77 11.00 -3.08 -4.49
N MET A 78 11.79 -2.43 -3.64
CA MET A 78 12.68 -1.36 -4.08
C MET A 78 13.73 -1.83 -5.09
N VAL A 79 14.28 -3.04 -4.93
CA VAL A 79 15.19 -3.64 -5.92
C VAL A 79 14.47 -3.83 -7.26
N GLU A 80 13.20 -4.24 -7.27
CA GLU A 80 12.43 -4.35 -8.51
C GLU A 80 12.27 -3.01 -9.22
N LEU A 81 11.95 -1.95 -8.47
CA LEU A 81 11.81 -0.59 -9.01
C LEU A 81 13.15 -0.04 -9.52
N ALA A 82 14.23 -0.25 -8.77
CA ALA A 82 15.58 0.14 -9.19
C ALA A 82 16.02 -0.59 -10.47
N ALA A 83 15.68 -1.88 -10.60
CA ALA A 83 15.99 -2.67 -11.78
C ALA A 83 15.23 -2.20 -13.03
N LEU A 84 14.05 -1.61 -12.87
CA LEU A 84 13.23 -1.07 -13.96
C LEU A 84 13.79 0.22 -14.58
N LEU A 85 14.64 0.96 -13.87
CA LEU A 85 15.21 2.20 -14.41
C LEU A 85 16.13 1.91 -15.62
N PRO A 86 15.91 2.56 -16.77
CA PRO A 86 16.77 2.42 -17.94
C PRO A 86 18.20 2.94 -17.68
N GLY A 87 19.19 2.36 -18.35
CA GLY A 87 20.59 2.81 -18.26
C GLY A 87 20.77 4.30 -18.59
N GLU A 88 20.09 4.78 -19.64
CA GLU A 88 20.13 6.19 -20.07
C GLU A 88 19.71 7.17 -18.96
N VAL A 89 18.73 6.77 -18.13
CA VAL A 89 18.24 7.58 -17.01
C VAL A 89 19.27 7.59 -15.88
N LEU A 90 19.88 6.45 -15.59
CA LEU A 90 20.97 6.34 -14.62
C LEU A 90 22.18 7.17 -15.05
N ASP A 91 22.56 7.13 -16.33
CA ASP A 91 23.64 7.92 -16.91
C ASP A 91 23.36 9.42 -16.83
N ALA A 92 22.13 9.85 -17.15
CA ALA A 92 21.70 11.25 -17.05
C ALA A 92 21.73 11.78 -15.60
N LEU A 93 21.55 10.89 -14.62
CA LEU A 93 21.68 11.18 -13.20
C LEU A 93 23.12 10.98 -12.67
N GLY A 94 24.00 10.42 -13.51
CA GLY A 94 25.38 10.06 -13.19
C GLY A 94 25.48 8.95 -12.13
N ILE A 95 24.53 8.03 -12.06
CA ILE A 95 24.44 6.96 -11.05
C ILE A 95 24.86 5.63 -11.70
N ALA A 96 25.80 4.90 -11.11
CA ALA A 96 26.05 3.53 -11.55
C ALA A 96 24.95 2.60 -11.02
N ARG A 97 24.52 1.61 -11.81
CA ARG A 97 23.47 0.66 -11.43
C ARG A 97 23.82 -0.08 -10.14
N GLU A 98 25.08 -0.45 -9.99
CA GLU A 98 25.61 -1.14 -8.82
C GLU A 98 25.50 -0.28 -7.56
N GLU A 99 25.78 1.03 -7.67
CA GLU A 99 25.65 1.99 -6.55
C GLU A 99 24.18 2.15 -6.14
N LEU A 100 23.27 2.22 -7.11
CA LEU A 100 21.83 2.28 -6.82
C LEU A 100 21.36 1.04 -6.07
N LEU A 101 21.73 -0.15 -6.56
CA LEU A 101 21.34 -1.40 -5.93
C LEU A 101 21.95 -1.55 -4.53
N GLU A 102 23.21 -1.18 -4.32
CA GLU A 102 23.82 -1.19 -2.99
C GLU A 102 23.13 -0.23 -2.02
N GLY A 103 22.82 0.98 -2.48
CA GLY A 103 22.07 1.96 -1.69
C GLY A 103 20.69 1.44 -1.31
N VAL A 104 19.97 0.84 -2.27
CA VAL A 104 18.64 0.24 -2.04
C VAL A 104 18.71 -0.93 -1.06
N LEU A 105 19.68 -1.83 -1.18
CA LEU A 105 19.81 -2.96 -0.25
C LEU A 105 20.11 -2.48 1.18
N PHE A 106 20.94 -1.46 1.33
CA PHE A 106 21.41 -1.03 2.65
C PHE A 106 20.62 0.11 3.29
N HIS A 107 19.64 0.74 2.61
CA HIS A 107 18.96 1.93 3.17
C HIS A 107 18.30 1.64 4.53
N ASP A 108 17.60 0.50 4.63
CA ASP A 108 16.82 0.09 5.80
C ASP A 108 17.38 -1.12 6.56
N ILE A 109 18.59 -1.57 6.21
CA ILE A 109 19.21 -2.78 6.80
C ILE A 109 19.44 -2.68 8.31
N GLY A 110 19.49 -1.45 8.86
CA GLY A 110 19.61 -1.18 10.28
C GLY A 110 18.31 -1.32 11.07
N LYS A 111 17.16 -1.57 10.44
CA LYS A 111 15.87 -1.72 11.15
C LYS A 111 15.92 -2.89 12.11
N GLY A 112 15.31 -2.71 13.28
CA GLY A 112 15.20 -3.72 14.32
C GLY A 112 13.84 -3.68 15.01
N ASN A 113 13.74 -4.39 16.14
CA ASN A 113 12.49 -4.52 16.92
C ASN A 113 11.95 -3.17 17.40
N GLU A 114 12.77 -2.12 17.45
CA GLU A 114 12.38 -0.77 17.86
C GLU A 114 11.32 -0.11 16.95
N VAL A 115 11.15 -0.59 15.72
CA VAL A 115 10.15 -0.11 14.76
C VAL A 115 9.24 -1.24 14.27
N ASP A 116 9.32 -2.42 14.89
CA ASP A 116 8.47 -3.56 14.57
C ASP A 116 7.09 -3.38 15.21
N ASP A 117 6.03 -3.53 14.43
CA ASP A 117 4.64 -3.30 14.84
C ASP A 117 4.21 -4.15 16.05
N SER A 118 4.87 -5.29 16.28
CA SER A 118 4.61 -6.18 17.43
C SER A 118 5.11 -5.60 18.75
N PHE A 119 6.09 -4.69 18.71
CA PHE A 119 6.77 -4.13 19.87
C PHE A 119 6.72 -2.60 19.94
N PHE A 120 6.35 -1.93 18.85
CA PHE A 120 6.42 -0.49 18.70
C PHE A 120 5.40 0.25 19.59
N ASP A 121 5.88 1.20 20.39
CA ASP A 121 5.04 2.14 21.15
C ASP A 121 5.17 3.56 20.57
N ALA A 122 4.09 4.05 19.94
CA ALA A 122 4.05 5.40 19.38
C ALA A 122 4.27 6.51 20.42
N ARG A 123 3.99 6.26 21.71
CA ARG A 123 4.22 7.24 22.79
C ARG A 123 5.68 7.39 23.16
N ALA A 124 6.52 6.41 22.82
CA ALA A 124 7.96 6.45 23.05
C ALA A 124 8.69 7.32 22.00
N VAL A 125 7.99 7.78 20.96
CA VAL A 125 8.58 8.61 19.91
C VAL A 125 8.88 10.01 20.42
N ALA A 126 10.16 10.40 20.40
CA ALA A 126 10.59 11.72 20.84
C ALA A 126 11.54 12.38 19.84
N LYS A 127 11.49 13.72 19.78
CA LYS A 127 12.51 14.50 19.08
C LYS A 127 13.85 14.30 19.76
N SER A 128 14.87 14.00 18.97
CA SER A 128 16.22 13.75 19.44
C SER A 128 17.24 14.47 18.56
N ARG A 129 18.53 14.34 18.86
CA ARG A 129 19.62 14.92 18.07
C ARG A 129 20.13 13.90 17.07
N VAL A 130 20.44 14.36 15.87
CA VAL A 130 21.10 13.54 14.84
C VAL A 130 22.41 12.93 15.39
N PRO A 131 22.64 11.62 15.22
CA PRO A 131 23.88 10.94 15.62
C PRO A 131 25.14 11.58 15.03
N LEU A 132 26.22 11.62 15.81
CA LEU A 132 27.48 12.28 15.41
C LEU A 132 28.02 11.79 14.06
N LEU A 133 27.90 10.49 13.79
CA LEU A 133 28.38 9.87 12.56
C LEU A 133 27.68 10.37 11.28
N LEU A 134 26.47 10.92 11.43
CA LEU A 134 25.66 11.46 10.33
C LEU A 134 25.79 12.98 10.19
N ARG A 135 26.26 13.69 11.22
CA ARG A 135 26.36 15.17 11.20
C ARG A 135 27.39 15.71 10.20
N SER A 136 28.28 14.85 9.71
CA SER A 136 29.24 15.19 8.67
C SER A 136 28.60 15.32 7.28
N TYR A 137 27.43 14.71 7.06
CA TYR A 137 26.72 14.83 5.78
C TYR A 137 26.00 16.19 5.69
N PRO A 138 26.02 16.85 4.51
CA PRO A 138 25.39 18.15 4.33
C PRO A 138 23.89 18.16 4.71
N GLY A 139 23.47 19.18 5.46
CA GLY A 139 22.07 19.36 5.89
C GLY A 139 21.64 18.55 7.11
N MET A 140 22.37 17.48 7.48
CA MET A 140 22.01 16.63 8.63
C MET A 140 22.09 17.33 9.99
N ARG A 141 22.75 18.49 10.11
CA ARG A 141 22.75 19.27 11.36
C ARG A 141 21.39 19.92 11.67
N TRP A 142 20.56 20.09 10.66
CA TRP A 142 19.27 20.77 10.73
C TRP A 142 18.09 19.81 10.49
N ALA A 143 18.37 18.53 10.22
CA ALA A 143 17.34 17.53 10.02
C ALA A 143 16.56 17.27 11.32
N GLU A 144 15.24 17.18 11.21
CA GLU A 144 14.41 16.73 12.32
C GLU A 144 14.67 15.24 12.57
N TRP A 145 15.14 14.89 13.77
CA TRP A 145 15.40 13.51 14.15
C TRP A 145 14.41 13.04 15.20
N LYS A 146 13.82 11.87 14.99
CA LYS A 146 12.86 11.23 15.90
C LYS A 146 13.33 9.81 16.21
N THR A 147 13.48 9.52 17.48
CA THR A 147 13.88 8.18 17.98
C THR A 147 12.60 7.48 18.47
N PRO A 148 12.42 6.17 18.19
CA PRO A 148 13.32 5.26 17.46
C PRO A 148 13.23 5.31 15.93
N PHE A 149 12.31 6.08 15.35
CA PHE A 149 12.01 6.05 13.91
C PHE A 149 13.18 6.26 12.94
N HIS A 150 14.22 7.00 13.34
CA HIS A 150 15.36 7.28 12.47
C HIS A 150 16.62 6.51 12.89
N ASP A 151 16.58 5.78 14.01
CA ASP A 151 17.77 5.13 14.56
C ASP A 151 18.35 4.08 13.59
N HIS A 152 17.49 3.45 12.79
CA HIS A 152 17.90 2.51 11.75
C HIS A 152 18.79 3.17 10.70
N VAL A 153 18.60 4.44 10.37
CA VAL A 153 19.42 5.14 9.36
C VAL A 153 20.89 5.20 9.79
N ALA A 154 21.13 5.50 11.07
CA ALA A 154 22.48 5.51 11.62
C ALA A 154 23.10 4.11 11.61
N ARG A 155 22.34 3.09 12.02
CA ARG A 155 22.78 1.70 12.02
C ARG A 155 23.04 1.19 10.59
N SER A 156 22.20 1.57 9.62
CA SER A 156 22.38 1.26 8.20
C SER A 156 23.70 1.82 7.66
N VAL A 157 24.07 3.05 8.01
CA VAL A 157 25.36 3.65 7.61
C VAL A 157 26.55 2.94 8.27
N GLU A 158 26.44 2.55 9.53
CA GLU A 158 27.48 1.76 10.20
C GLU A 158 27.70 0.40 9.53
N ILE A 159 26.60 -0.29 9.18
CA ILE A 159 26.64 -1.56 8.44
C ILE A 159 27.26 -1.32 7.06
N ALA A 160 26.83 -0.30 6.32
CA ALA A 160 27.41 0.04 5.01
C ALA A 160 28.92 0.30 5.05
N ARG A 161 29.42 0.97 6.10
CA ARG A 161 30.86 1.19 6.32
C ARG A 161 31.60 -0.12 6.56
N LYS A 162 31.03 -1.02 7.37
CA LYS A 162 31.60 -2.35 7.64
C LYS A 162 31.74 -3.19 6.36
N TYR A 163 30.80 -3.05 5.43
CA TYR A 163 30.85 -3.72 4.12
C TYR A 163 31.70 -2.96 3.07
N GLY A 164 32.33 -1.84 3.44
CA GLY A 164 33.22 -1.10 2.55
C GLY A 164 32.52 -0.42 1.37
N LEU A 165 31.23 -0.08 1.50
CA LEU A 165 30.47 0.59 0.43
C LEU A 165 31.04 1.99 0.15
N SER A 166 30.88 2.47 -1.09
CA SER A 166 31.43 3.76 -1.50
C SER A 166 30.86 4.93 -0.67
N ALA A 167 31.62 6.02 -0.55
CA ALA A 167 31.17 7.21 0.19
C ALA A 167 29.85 7.77 -0.36
N ARG A 168 29.63 7.62 -1.67
CA ARG A 168 28.39 8.05 -2.35
C ARG A 168 27.20 7.17 -1.96
N VAL A 169 27.38 5.86 -1.88
CA VAL A 169 26.36 4.93 -1.39
C VAL A 169 26.05 5.20 0.09
N GLN A 170 27.07 5.42 0.91
CA GLN A 170 26.90 5.79 2.32
C GLN A 170 26.13 7.11 2.49
N GLU A 171 26.39 8.13 1.66
CA GLU A 171 25.58 9.36 1.63
C GLU A 171 24.13 9.07 1.24
N GLY A 172 23.91 8.24 0.22
CA GLY A 172 22.59 7.78 -0.20
C GLY A 172 21.77 7.22 0.97
N ILE A 173 22.39 6.30 1.71
CA ILE A 173 21.80 5.68 2.91
C ILE A 173 21.60 6.71 4.03
N ALA A 174 22.58 7.58 4.28
CA ALA A 174 22.50 8.57 5.36
C ALA A 174 21.37 9.59 5.17
N LEU A 175 21.07 9.93 3.91
CA LEU A 175 20.20 11.05 3.58
C LEU A 175 18.81 10.66 3.05
N HIS A 176 18.51 9.39 2.75
CA HIS A 176 17.28 9.03 2.05
C HIS A 176 15.97 9.49 2.73
N HIS A 177 15.93 9.60 4.06
CA HIS A 177 14.78 10.18 4.79
C HIS A 177 14.70 11.72 4.76
N HIS A 178 15.82 12.40 4.50
CA HIS A 178 15.99 13.84 4.74
C HIS A 178 16.44 14.62 3.49
N VAL A 179 16.63 13.94 2.37
CA VAL A 179 17.10 14.53 1.13
C VAL A 179 15.97 15.29 0.43
N LYS A 180 16.28 16.49 -0.04
CA LYS A 180 15.37 17.26 -0.88
C LYS A 180 15.33 16.67 -2.28
N ILE A 181 14.20 16.07 -2.62
CA ILE A 181 13.91 15.57 -3.96
C ILE A 181 13.71 16.76 -4.90
N ARG A 182 14.56 16.89 -5.92
CA ARG A 182 14.50 17.99 -6.89
C ARG A 182 13.65 17.62 -8.11
N PRO A 183 12.97 18.59 -8.76
CA PRO A 183 12.11 18.31 -9.91
C PRO A 183 12.81 17.54 -11.03
N ARG A 184 14.07 17.87 -11.33
CA ARG A 184 14.85 17.19 -12.37
C ARG A 184 14.98 15.68 -12.09
N THR A 185 15.38 15.30 -10.87
CA THR A 185 15.57 13.90 -10.50
C THR A 185 14.23 13.17 -10.46
N LEU A 186 13.21 13.80 -9.86
CA LEU A 186 11.85 13.25 -9.78
C LEU A 186 11.24 13.02 -11.15
N ASN A 187 11.41 13.94 -12.10
CA ASN A 187 10.88 13.78 -13.45
C ASN A 187 11.63 12.67 -14.20
N LEU A 188 12.96 12.63 -14.14
CA LEU A 188 13.72 11.56 -14.80
C LEU A 188 13.37 10.17 -14.28
N VAL A 189 13.36 9.97 -12.96
CA VAL A 189 12.97 8.69 -12.34
C VAL A 189 11.49 8.41 -12.57
N GLY A 190 10.65 9.43 -12.45
CA GLY A 190 9.22 9.28 -12.56
C GLY A 190 8.76 8.97 -13.98
N ASP A 191 9.30 9.63 -14.99
CA ASP A 191 9.01 9.33 -16.39
C ASP A 191 9.48 7.91 -16.76
N ALA A 192 10.64 7.50 -16.24
CA ALA A 192 11.18 6.15 -16.45
C ALA A 192 10.29 5.04 -15.87
N LEU A 193 9.64 5.30 -14.74
CA LEU A 193 8.69 4.40 -14.09
C LEU A 193 7.24 4.67 -14.50
N CYS A 194 7.04 5.53 -15.51
CA CYS A 194 5.75 6.00 -15.98
C CYS A 194 4.85 6.63 -14.91
N LEU A 195 5.40 7.15 -13.82
CA LEU A 195 4.63 7.74 -12.71
C LEU A 195 3.70 8.85 -13.18
N THR A 196 2.50 8.87 -12.63
CA THR A 196 1.52 9.94 -12.91
C THR A 196 1.88 11.26 -12.25
N GLY A 197 1.27 12.35 -12.73
CA GLY A 197 1.48 13.68 -12.17
C GLY A 197 1.15 13.76 -10.68
N ILE A 198 0.15 13.01 -10.23
CA ILE A 198 -0.30 13.00 -8.83
C ILE A 198 0.69 12.26 -7.94
N VAL A 199 1.21 11.10 -8.36
CA VAL A 199 2.27 10.39 -7.61
C VAL A 199 3.53 11.26 -7.50
N LYS A 200 3.93 11.93 -8.58
CA LYS A 200 5.05 12.89 -8.55
C LYS A 200 4.77 14.05 -7.59
N HIS A 201 3.55 14.60 -7.63
CA HIS A 201 3.15 15.70 -6.74
C HIS A 201 3.17 15.28 -5.27
N ASP A 202 2.75 14.06 -4.94
CA ASP A 202 2.78 13.55 -3.57
C ASP A 202 4.21 13.35 -3.06
N ILE A 203 5.09 12.76 -3.88
CA ILE A 203 6.51 12.63 -3.54
C ILE A 203 7.14 14.01 -3.32
N PHE A 204 6.80 14.98 -4.16
CA PHE A 204 7.37 16.34 -4.06
C PHE A 204 6.92 17.08 -2.80
N ASN A 205 5.68 16.86 -2.34
CA ASN A 205 5.08 17.55 -1.21
C ASN A 205 5.05 16.72 0.08
N TYR A 206 5.62 15.52 0.09
CA TYR A 206 5.70 14.69 1.28
C TYR A 206 6.60 15.33 2.35
N ASN A 207 6.04 15.71 3.50
CA ASN A 207 6.74 16.27 4.67
C ASN A 207 7.91 17.23 4.33
N PRO A 208 7.65 18.38 3.66
CA PRO A 208 8.70 19.26 3.14
C PRO A 208 9.64 19.80 4.24
N GLU A 209 9.18 19.86 5.48
CA GLU A 209 9.97 20.27 6.65
C GLU A 209 11.08 19.26 7.02
N GLN A 210 10.95 17.99 6.61
CA GLN A 210 11.95 16.94 6.85
C GLN A 210 13.07 16.92 5.80
N TYR A 211 12.86 17.58 4.65
CA TYR A 211 13.76 17.58 3.50
C TYR A 211 14.75 18.77 3.51
N ALA A 212 15.70 18.71 4.45
CA ALA A 212 16.71 19.74 4.65
C ALA A 212 18.04 19.49 3.90
N ALA A 213 18.32 18.25 3.50
CA ALA A 213 19.62 17.88 2.95
C ALA A 213 19.66 18.03 1.42
N PRO A 214 20.72 18.65 0.84
CA PRO A 214 20.80 18.83 -0.61
C PRO A 214 20.92 17.51 -1.36
N GLY A 215 21.72 16.57 -0.82
CA GLY A 215 22.01 15.22 -1.28
C GLY A 215 22.43 15.05 -2.75
N CYS A 216 23.19 13.99 -3.03
CA CYS A 216 23.47 13.59 -4.41
C CYS A 216 22.23 12.96 -5.10
N ASN A 217 22.28 12.82 -6.44
CA ASN A 217 21.18 12.22 -7.21
C ASN A 217 20.88 10.78 -6.77
N LEU A 218 21.88 10.03 -6.27
CA LEU A 218 21.70 8.69 -5.73
C LEU A 218 20.80 8.71 -4.48
N ALA A 219 21.08 9.61 -3.53
CA ALA A 219 20.25 9.78 -2.34
C ALA A 219 18.79 10.13 -2.70
N GLN A 220 18.61 11.08 -3.62
CA GLN A 220 17.29 11.46 -4.12
C GLN A 220 16.57 10.30 -4.80
N THR A 221 17.28 9.49 -5.59
CA THR A 221 16.68 8.32 -6.27
C THR A 221 16.24 7.27 -5.26
N ILE A 222 17.08 6.94 -4.26
CA ILE A 222 16.70 6.00 -3.18
C ILE A 222 15.46 6.52 -2.44
N ALA A 223 15.42 7.81 -2.10
CA ALA A 223 14.28 8.43 -1.43
C ALA A 223 13.00 8.35 -2.27
N ILE A 224 13.07 8.61 -3.58
CA ILE A 224 11.92 8.45 -4.50
C ILE A 224 11.42 7.00 -4.49
N LEU A 225 12.32 6.02 -4.60
CA LEU A 225 11.95 4.61 -4.62
C LEU A 225 11.32 4.16 -3.30
N ASP A 226 11.83 4.63 -2.16
CA ASP A 226 11.28 4.33 -0.83
C ASP A 226 9.88 4.96 -0.65
N GLN A 227 9.70 6.21 -1.08
CA GLN A 227 8.38 6.86 -1.08
C GLN A 227 7.38 6.15 -1.98
N LEU A 228 7.82 5.61 -3.13
CA LEU A 228 6.94 4.80 -3.99
C LEU A 228 6.44 3.54 -3.26
N CYS A 229 7.31 2.81 -2.55
CA CYS A 229 6.89 1.69 -1.72
C CYS A 229 5.93 2.15 -0.60
N ALA A 230 6.18 3.30 0.03
CA ALA A 230 5.28 3.86 1.03
C ALA A 230 3.89 4.21 0.47
N ILE A 231 3.83 4.69 -0.78
CA ILE A 231 2.59 4.94 -1.49
C ILE A 231 1.88 3.61 -1.82
N GLU A 232 2.59 2.61 -2.37
CA GLU A 232 2.03 1.29 -2.65
C GLU A 232 1.44 0.61 -1.39
N ARG A 233 2.13 0.72 -0.25
CA ARG A 233 1.63 0.26 1.05
C ARG A 233 0.29 0.90 1.43
N LYS A 234 0.14 2.21 1.24
CA LYS A 234 -1.12 2.93 1.54
C LYS A 234 -2.28 2.42 0.69
N PHE A 235 -2.01 1.98 -0.53
CA PHE A 235 -3.01 1.46 -1.45
C PHE A 235 -3.33 -0.04 -1.26
N GLN A 236 -2.56 -0.78 -0.43
CA GLN A 236 -2.70 -2.24 -0.23
C GLN A 236 -2.72 -3.07 -1.53
N ALA A 237 -2.19 -2.53 -2.63
CA ALA A 237 -2.18 -3.13 -3.95
C ALA A 237 -0.84 -2.83 -4.63
N ARG A 238 -0.40 -3.73 -5.54
CA ARG A 238 0.65 -3.41 -6.52
C ARG A 238 0.04 -2.44 -7.52
N VAL A 239 -0.11 -1.18 -7.13
CA VAL A 239 -0.73 -0.17 -7.97
C VAL A 239 0.14 -0.01 -9.21
N SER A 240 -0.46 -0.13 -10.38
CA SER A 240 0.17 0.26 -11.63
C SER A 240 0.47 1.76 -11.55
N LEU A 241 1.65 2.13 -11.03
CA LEU A 241 2.07 3.51 -10.70
C LEU A 241 1.99 4.50 -11.88
N GLY A 242 1.79 4.01 -13.10
CA GLY A 242 1.58 4.82 -14.30
C GLY A 242 0.14 4.94 -14.80
N LEU A 243 -0.83 4.61 -13.96
CA LEU A 243 -2.25 4.82 -14.21
C LEU A 243 -2.71 6.10 -13.51
N GLU A 244 -3.47 6.96 -14.19
CA GLU A 244 -4.07 8.16 -13.60
C GLU A 244 -4.98 7.76 -12.42
N PRO A 245 -5.26 8.62 -11.42
CA PRO A 245 -6.04 8.19 -10.25
C PRO A 245 -7.44 7.63 -10.54
N GLN A 246 -8.07 8.01 -11.66
CA GLN A 246 -9.30 7.37 -12.13
C GLN A 246 -9.09 5.91 -12.59
N GLN A 247 -7.88 5.57 -13.04
CA GLN A 247 -7.47 4.22 -13.43
C GLN A 247 -6.88 3.42 -12.26
N ILE A 248 -6.31 4.08 -11.23
CA ILE A 248 -6.01 3.48 -9.93
C ILE A 248 -7.32 3.18 -9.18
N GLU A 249 -8.29 4.09 -9.27
CA GLU A 249 -9.68 3.84 -8.91
C GLU A 249 -10.14 2.59 -9.65
N ASP A 250 -9.99 2.46 -10.98
CA ASP A 250 -10.33 1.22 -11.70
C ASP A 250 -9.59 -0.06 -11.23
N GLU A 251 -8.35 -0.02 -10.73
CA GLU A 251 -7.63 -1.21 -10.22
C GLU A 251 -8.05 -1.58 -8.78
N VAL A 252 -8.18 -0.60 -7.89
CA VAL A 252 -8.68 -0.80 -6.52
C VAL A 252 -10.17 -1.17 -6.55
N VAL A 253 -10.93 -0.56 -7.45
CA VAL A 253 -12.32 -0.90 -7.81
C VAL A 253 -12.37 -2.24 -8.53
N ARG A 254 -11.39 -2.69 -9.32
CA ARG A 254 -11.39 -4.06 -9.90
C ARG A 254 -11.23 -5.16 -8.85
N ASP A 255 -10.49 -4.90 -7.77
CA ASP A 255 -10.38 -5.81 -6.62
C ASP A 255 -11.56 -5.69 -5.64
N LEU A 256 -12.31 -4.58 -5.67
CA LEU A 256 -13.40 -4.30 -4.73
C LEU A 256 -14.82 -4.25 -5.35
N VAL A 257 -14.93 -4.26 -6.68
CA VAL A 257 -16.15 -3.93 -7.43
C VAL A 257 -16.17 -4.64 -8.77
N ILE A 258 -17.09 -5.58 -8.78
CA ILE A 258 -17.77 -6.09 -9.94
C ILE A 258 -18.60 -4.96 -10.58
N GLY A 259 -18.21 -4.52 -11.78
CA GLY A 259 -19.21 -4.05 -12.75
C GLY A 259 -20.12 -5.24 -13.07
N ILE A 260 -21.40 -5.12 -12.72
CA ILE A 260 -22.52 -6.07 -12.93
C ILE A 260 -22.04 -7.45 -13.43
N THR A 261 -21.62 -8.34 -12.53
CA THR A 261 -21.25 -9.69 -12.91
C THR A 261 -22.49 -10.52 -13.11
N GLY A 262 -22.58 -11.15 -14.29
CA GLY A 262 -23.43 -12.32 -14.44
C GLY A 262 -22.88 -13.50 -13.64
N ALA A 263 -23.68 -14.56 -13.51
CA ALA A 263 -23.33 -15.79 -12.83
C ALA A 263 -22.04 -16.48 -13.33
N GLU A 264 -21.58 -16.10 -14.54
CA GLU A 264 -20.43 -16.69 -15.23
C GLU A 264 -19.09 -16.01 -14.91
N ASP A 265 -19.05 -15.01 -14.03
CA ASP A 265 -17.79 -14.32 -13.74
C ASP A 265 -16.80 -15.21 -12.94
N PRO A 266 -15.59 -15.46 -13.46
CA PRO A 266 -14.62 -16.36 -12.82
C PRO A 266 -14.13 -15.85 -11.45
N ARG A 267 -14.26 -14.56 -11.15
CA ARG A 267 -13.84 -13.95 -9.88
C ARG A 267 -14.78 -14.30 -8.72
N LEU A 268 -16.04 -14.67 -9.00
CA LEU A 268 -16.98 -15.11 -7.97
C LEU A 268 -16.47 -16.33 -7.20
N ARG A 269 -15.74 -17.22 -7.88
CA ARG A 269 -15.09 -18.40 -7.25
C ARG A 269 -14.02 -18.03 -6.24
N VAL A 270 -13.29 -16.92 -6.45
CA VAL A 270 -12.25 -16.44 -5.53
C VAL A 270 -12.88 -15.82 -4.27
N LEU A 271 -14.09 -15.28 -4.41
CA LEU A 271 -14.82 -14.61 -3.33
C LEU A 271 -15.73 -15.56 -2.53
N ASP A 272 -15.73 -16.86 -2.83
CA ASP A 272 -16.69 -17.85 -2.30
C ASP A 272 -18.16 -17.42 -2.49
N VAL A 273 -18.44 -16.76 -3.61
CA VAL A 273 -19.77 -16.32 -4.02
C VAL A 273 -20.26 -17.21 -5.17
N SER A 274 -21.52 -17.65 -5.09
CA SER A 274 -22.19 -18.31 -6.21
C SER A 274 -23.54 -17.65 -6.47
N LEU A 275 -23.72 -17.19 -7.71
CA LEU A 275 -24.92 -16.49 -8.17
C LEU A 275 -25.73 -17.39 -9.11
N THR A 276 -27.04 -17.44 -8.93
CA THR A 276 -28.03 -18.11 -9.78
C THR A 276 -28.67 -17.17 -10.81
N GLY A 277 -28.47 -15.85 -10.67
CA GLY A 277 -28.90 -14.80 -11.60
C GLY A 277 -30.24 -14.15 -11.27
N ASP A 278 -30.96 -14.68 -10.29
CA ASP A 278 -32.25 -14.20 -9.80
C ASP A 278 -32.15 -13.48 -8.44
N GLU A 279 -30.93 -13.30 -7.90
CA GLU A 279 -30.65 -12.68 -6.60
C GLU A 279 -31.30 -11.31 -6.42
N SER A 280 -31.68 -11.04 -5.17
CA SER A 280 -32.10 -9.71 -4.76
C SER A 280 -30.92 -8.77 -4.73
N VAL A 281 -31.20 -7.49 -5.02
CA VAL A 281 -30.20 -6.43 -5.02
C VAL A 281 -30.61 -5.37 -4.01
N ILE A 282 -29.69 -4.98 -3.14
CA ILE A 282 -29.80 -3.79 -2.29
C ILE A 282 -28.83 -2.76 -2.85
N LEU A 283 -29.32 -1.55 -3.09
CA LEU A 283 -28.50 -0.39 -3.44
C LEU A 283 -28.40 0.55 -2.24
N LEU A 284 -27.20 1.03 -1.95
CA LEU A 284 -26.86 1.90 -0.83
C LEU A 284 -26.05 3.07 -1.38
N ASP A 285 -26.44 4.29 -1.07
CA ASP A 285 -25.85 5.52 -1.61
C ASP A 285 -25.54 6.50 -0.46
N LEU A 286 -24.30 6.99 -0.40
CA LEU A 286 -23.86 7.85 0.71
C LEU A 286 -24.34 9.30 0.52
N ARG A 287 -25.12 9.80 1.46
CA ARG A 287 -25.60 11.18 1.42
C ARG A 287 -24.45 12.16 1.65
N ALA A 288 -24.42 13.21 0.83
CA ALA A 288 -23.46 14.32 0.91
C ALA A 288 -21.98 13.90 0.74
N PHE A 289 -21.73 12.72 0.16
CA PHE A 289 -20.36 12.28 -0.13
C PHE A 289 -19.62 13.23 -1.07
N GLY A 290 -20.31 13.80 -2.07
CA GLY A 290 -19.75 14.84 -2.93
C GLY A 290 -19.27 16.10 -2.19
N SER A 291 -19.79 16.40 -1.00
CA SER A 291 -19.26 17.48 -0.14
C SER A 291 -18.02 17.03 0.62
N PHE A 292 -17.98 15.78 1.07
CA PHE A 292 -16.80 15.18 1.68
C PHE A 292 -15.63 15.15 0.69
N VAL A 293 -15.88 14.74 -0.55
CA VAL A 293 -14.90 14.70 -1.65
C VAL A 293 -14.22 16.04 -1.90
N LYS A 294 -14.97 17.15 -1.74
CA LYS A 294 -14.42 18.51 -1.94
C LYS A 294 -13.50 18.98 -0.81
N LEU A 295 -13.56 18.33 0.35
CA LEU A 295 -12.90 18.78 1.58
C LEU A 295 -11.76 17.85 2.02
N HIS A 296 -11.62 16.69 1.39
CA HIS A 296 -10.68 15.65 1.76
C HIS A 296 -9.82 15.26 0.58
N THR A 297 -8.66 14.72 0.88
CA THR A 297 -7.74 14.18 -0.13
C THR A 297 -8.33 12.93 -0.77
N GLU A 298 -7.91 12.60 -2.00
CA GLU A 298 -8.30 11.35 -2.66
C GLU A 298 -7.99 10.13 -1.78
N TYR A 299 -6.92 10.18 -1.01
CA TYR A 299 -6.56 9.13 -0.05
C TYR A 299 -7.60 8.91 1.05
N GLU A 300 -8.09 9.99 1.66
CA GLU A 300 -9.13 9.91 2.69
C GLU A 300 -10.46 9.44 2.10
N ILE A 301 -10.75 9.87 0.87
CA ILE A 301 -11.91 9.45 0.08
C ILE A 301 -11.86 7.94 -0.20
N GLN A 302 -10.71 7.42 -0.64
CA GLN A 302 -10.57 5.99 -0.95
C GLN A 302 -10.55 5.15 0.33
N ASN A 303 -9.86 5.59 1.38
CA ASN A 303 -9.85 4.89 2.66
C ASN A 303 -11.25 4.76 3.27
N ILE A 304 -12.06 5.83 3.20
CA ILE A 304 -13.43 5.76 3.72
C ILE A 304 -14.30 4.85 2.85
N LYS A 305 -14.09 4.84 1.51
CA LYS A 305 -14.79 3.90 0.62
C LYS A 305 -14.48 2.44 0.96
N VAL A 306 -13.20 2.11 1.12
CA VAL A 306 -12.74 0.76 1.50
C VAL A 306 -13.26 0.37 2.87
N SER A 307 -13.19 1.27 3.85
CA SER A 307 -13.66 1.02 5.22
C SER A 307 -15.16 0.73 5.25
N ILE A 308 -15.96 1.50 4.53
CA ILE A 308 -17.41 1.29 4.40
C ILE A 308 -17.70 -0.06 3.73
N LEU A 309 -16.98 -0.39 2.65
CA LEU A 309 -17.15 -1.66 1.95
C LEU A 309 -16.83 -2.87 2.85
N GLN A 310 -15.72 -2.81 3.58
CA GLN A 310 -15.34 -3.86 4.55
C GLN A 310 -16.35 -3.98 5.68
N LEU A 311 -16.84 -2.85 6.17
CA LEU A 311 -17.88 -2.80 7.19
C LEU A 311 -19.17 -3.46 6.70
N MET A 312 -19.63 -3.13 5.50
CA MET A 312 -20.79 -3.78 4.89
C MET A 312 -20.58 -5.30 4.75
N ARG A 313 -19.41 -5.75 4.27
CA ARG A 313 -19.07 -7.17 4.15
C ARG A 313 -19.11 -7.93 5.49
N SER A 314 -18.81 -7.25 6.59
CA SER A 314 -18.90 -7.84 7.94
C SER A 314 -20.34 -7.99 8.47
N LEU A 315 -21.31 -7.30 7.84
CA LEU A 315 -22.70 -7.19 8.30
C LEU A 315 -23.72 -7.97 7.48
N VAL A 316 -23.36 -8.36 6.24
CA VAL A 316 -24.20 -9.23 5.38
C VAL A 316 -23.94 -10.71 5.68
N ARG A 317 -24.90 -11.59 5.35
CA ARG A 317 -24.96 -12.94 5.92
C ARG A 317 -23.72 -13.78 5.51
N VAL A 318 -23.08 -14.39 6.50
CA VAL A 318 -22.40 -15.68 6.35
C VAL A 318 -23.45 -16.74 6.67
N ASN A 319 -23.81 -17.57 5.70
CA ASN A 319 -24.79 -18.62 5.93
C ASN A 319 -24.22 -19.58 6.99
N ARG A 320 -24.87 -19.73 8.16
CA ARG A 320 -24.32 -20.51 9.30
C ARG A 320 -24.15 -22.02 9.01
N ALA A 321 -24.60 -22.50 7.85
CA ALA A 321 -24.47 -23.89 7.41
C ALA A 321 -23.50 -24.10 6.22
N GLY A 322 -22.89 -23.04 5.66
CA GLY A 322 -22.00 -23.16 4.49
C GLY A 322 -21.11 -21.94 4.26
N ARG A 323 -19.99 -22.11 3.56
CA ARG A 323 -18.98 -21.05 3.29
C ARG A 323 -19.46 -19.93 2.34
N GLU A 324 -20.69 -19.99 1.85
CA GLU A 324 -21.19 -19.09 0.81
C GLU A 324 -21.54 -17.70 1.37
N ARG A 325 -21.09 -16.64 0.69
CA ARG A 325 -21.22 -15.24 1.12
C ARG A 325 -22.11 -14.43 0.19
N ASP A 326 -22.78 -13.41 0.74
CA ASP A 326 -23.41 -12.35 -0.05
C ASP A 326 -22.31 -11.52 -0.75
N LEU A 327 -22.59 -11.06 -1.97
CA LEU A 327 -21.66 -10.21 -2.71
C LEU A 327 -21.87 -8.75 -2.33
N VAL A 328 -20.80 -8.07 -1.93
CA VAL A 328 -20.82 -6.62 -1.65
C VAL A 328 -19.80 -5.91 -2.52
N ALA A 329 -20.25 -4.87 -3.24
CA ALA A 329 -19.47 -4.13 -4.21
C ALA A 329 -19.71 -2.61 -4.10
N LEU A 330 -18.72 -1.79 -4.43
CA LEU A 330 -18.80 -0.33 -4.59
C LEU A 330 -19.09 0.01 -6.07
N ILE A 331 -20.34 0.08 -6.50
CA ILE A 331 -20.69 0.17 -7.93
C ILE A 331 -20.53 1.57 -8.56
N GLY A 332 -20.21 2.59 -7.77
CA GLY A 332 -20.03 3.97 -8.21
C GLY A 332 -19.21 4.79 -7.23
N GLY A 333 -19.11 6.10 -7.44
CA GLY A 333 -18.31 6.99 -6.59
C GLY A 333 -18.72 6.96 -5.12
N ASP A 334 -20.02 6.90 -4.83
CA ASP A 334 -20.61 6.84 -3.48
C ASP A 334 -21.68 5.75 -3.34
N GLU A 335 -21.81 4.91 -4.36
CA GLU A 335 -22.83 3.86 -4.46
C GLU A 335 -22.25 2.47 -4.16
N TYR A 336 -22.93 1.71 -3.31
CA TYR A 336 -22.63 0.34 -2.94
C TYR A 336 -23.81 -0.56 -3.26
N ALA A 337 -23.53 -1.81 -3.59
CA ALA A 337 -24.52 -2.84 -3.84
C ALA A 337 -24.27 -4.07 -2.96
N VAL A 338 -25.36 -4.68 -2.50
CA VAL A 338 -25.37 -6.04 -1.93
C VAL A 338 -26.22 -6.92 -2.84
N ILE A 339 -25.65 -8.01 -3.34
CA ILE A 339 -26.36 -9.03 -4.10
C ILE A 339 -26.50 -10.26 -3.20
N THR A 340 -27.75 -10.64 -2.90
CA THR A 340 -28.06 -11.66 -1.89
C THR A 340 -29.18 -12.60 -2.35
N LYS A 341 -29.13 -13.84 -1.88
CA LYS A 341 -30.19 -14.84 -2.11
C LYS A 341 -31.45 -14.60 -1.26
N VAL A 342 -31.39 -13.68 -0.29
CA VAL A 342 -32.55 -13.31 0.54
C VAL A 342 -33.64 -12.69 -0.34
N LYS A 343 -34.83 -13.28 -0.37
CA LYS A 343 -35.97 -12.76 -1.15
C LYS A 343 -37.02 -12.02 -0.32
N ASP A 344 -37.04 -12.24 0.99
CA ASP A 344 -38.03 -11.64 1.89
C ASP A 344 -37.76 -10.14 2.07
N PRO A 345 -38.67 -9.25 1.63
CA PRO A 345 -38.53 -7.80 1.78
C PRO A 345 -38.28 -7.35 3.21
N ARG A 346 -38.89 -8.01 4.21
CA ARG A 346 -38.71 -7.63 5.62
C ARG A 346 -37.27 -7.84 6.08
N ILE A 347 -36.67 -8.95 5.68
CA ILE A 347 -35.26 -9.26 6.01
C ILE A 347 -34.32 -8.30 5.28
N LEU A 348 -34.64 -7.93 4.04
CA LEU A 348 -33.84 -6.96 3.28
C LEU A 348 -33.89 -5.56 3.92
N GLU A 349 -35.06 -5.13 4.41
CA GLU A 349 -35.22 -3.88 5.16
C GLU A 349 -34.41 -3.90 6.46
N GLU A 350 -34.45 -4.99 7.24
CA GLU A 350 -33.63 -5.16 8.45
C GLU A 350 -32.12 -5.13 8.14
N MET A 351 -31.69 -5.72 7.00
CA MET A 351 -30.31 -5.67 6.54
C MET A 351 -29.87 -4.24 6.20
N ILE A 352 -30.72 -3.50 5.47
CA ILE A 352 -30.50 -2.11 5.11
C ILE A 352 -30.36 -1.25 6.36
N GLU A 353 -31.29 -1.38 7.32
CA GLU A 353 -31.29 -0.59 8.55
C GLU A 353 -30.03 -0.84 9.37
N ARG A 354 -29.64 -2.11 9.53
CA ARG A 354 -28.39 -2.48 10.22
C ARG A 354 -27.16 -1.85 9.58
N ILE A 355 -27.06 -1.93 8.25
CA ILE A 355 -25.94 -1.32 7.50
C ILE A 355 -25.96 0.20 7.69
N ALA A 356 -27.11 0.85 7.50
CA ALA A 356 -27.23 2.31 7.59
C ALA A 356 -26.86 2.84 8.98
N VAL A 357 -27.31 2.18 10.05
CA VAL A 357 -26.98 2.56 11.43
C VAL A 357 -25.48 2.50 11.68
N ILE A 358 -24.83 1.40 11.28
CA ILE A 358 -23.41 1.20 11.59
C ILE A 358 -22.53 2.10 10.72
N VAL A 359 -22.87 2.28 9.42
CA VAL A 359 -22.16 3.24 8.55
C VAL A 359 -22.25 4.64 9.15
N LYS A 360 -23.44 5.08 9.57
CA LYS A 360 -23.62 6.39 10.22
C LYS A 360 -22.81 6.52 11.50
N GLN A 361 -22.81 5.50 12.37
CA GLN A 361 -22.05 5.52 13.62
C GLN A 361 -20.54 5.54 13.41
N ARG A 362 -20.02 4.85 12.39
CA ARG A 362 -18.58 4.70 12.16
C ARG A 362 -17.98 5.79 11.29
N THR A 363 -18.77 6.35 10.39
CA THR A 363 -18.27 7.26 9.34
C THR A 363 -18.99 8.61 9.32
N GLY A 364 -20.11 8.75 10.03
CA GLY A 364 -20.95 9.94 9.99
C GLY A 364 -21.86 10.04 8.77
N PHE A 365 -21.68 9.20 7.74
CA PHE A 365 -22.51 9.23 6.54
C PHE A 365 -23.90 8.64 6.77
N GLU A 366 -24.92 9.36 6.31
CA GLU A 366 -26.25 8.76 6.16
C GLU A 366 -26.34 7.98 4.86
N VAL A 367 -27.02 6.85 4.89
CA VAL A 367 -27.21 5.99 3.72
C VAL A 367 -28.61 6.17 3.17
N ARG A 368 -28.71 6.39 1.87
CA ARG A 368 -29.94 6.28 1.08
C ARG A 368 -29.98 4.90 0.45
N SER A 369 -31.14 4.25 0.44
CA SER A 369 -31.21 2.87 -0.02
C SER A 369 -32.52 2.52 -0.70
N GLY A 370 -32.45 1.44 -1.46
CA GLY A 370 -33.57 0.74 -2.07
C GLY A 370 -33.18 -0.70 -2.36
N PHE A 371 -34.15 -1.57 -2.63
CA PHE A 371 -33.91 -2.95 -2.99
C PHE A 371 -34.85 -3.41 -4.12
N GLY A 372 -34.43 -4.44 -4.84
CA GLY A 372 -35.23 -5.12 -5.86
C GLY A 372 -35.22 -6.62 -5.63
N THR A 373 -36.36 -7.26 -5.86
CA THR A 373 -36.55 -8.71 -5.70
C THR A 373 -37.49 -9.23 -6.78
N GLY A 374 -37.45 -10.55 -7.03
CA GLY A 374 -38.42 -11.24 -7.89
C GLY A 374 -38.09 -11.23 -9.39
N GLY A 375 -37.13 -10.43 -9.84
CA GLY A 375 -36.61 -10.42 -11.21
C GLY A 375 -35.17 -10.93 -11.32
N LYS A 376 -34.56 -10.74 -12.49
CA LYS A 376 -33.11 -10.96 -12.69
C LYS A 376 -32.29 -9.85 -12.04
N ILE A 377 -31.01 -10.10 -11.75
CA ILE A 377 -30.10 -9.10 -11.15
C ILE A 377 -30.20 -7.70 -11.81
N PRO A 378 -30.16 -7.53 -13.15
CA PRO A 378 -30.28 -6.20 -13.76
C PRO A 378 -31.62 -5.50 -13.51
N GLU A 379 -32.71 -6.26 -13.47
CA GLU A 379 -34.06 -5.76 -13.19
C GLU A 379 -34.17 -5.33 -11.72
N ASN A 380 -33.62 -6.16 -10.82
CA ASN A 380 -33.57 -5.87 -9.39
C ASN A 380 -32.68 -4.64 -9.09
N PHE A 381 -31.58 -4.43 -9.81
CA PHE A 381 -30.79 -3.20 -9.76
C PHE A 381 -31.60 -1.97 -10.16
N HIS A 382 -32.35 -2.07 -11.25
CA HIS A 382 -33.19 -0.97 -11.72
C HIS A 382 -34.26 -0.61 -10.69
N GLN A 383 -34.94 -1.62 -10.13
CA GLN A 383 -35.93 -1.43 -9.06
C GLN A 383 -35.32 -0.82 -7.80
N ALA A 384 -34.16 -1.32 -7.35
CA ALA A 384 -33.45 -0.79 -6.19
C ALA A 384 -33.10 0.68 -6.36
N ARG A 385 -32.64 1.07 -7.56
CA ARG A 385 -32.31 2.46 -7.90
C ARG A 385 -33.56 3.36 -7.93
N LEU A 386 -34.67 2.90 -8.51
CA LEU A 386 -35.94 3.63 -8.48
C LEU A 386 -36.42 3.88 -7.06
N GLN A 387 -36.38 2.86 -6.20
CA GLN A 387 -36.78 2.99 -4.79
C GLN A 387 -35.85 3.95 -4.03
N ALA A 388 -34.53 3.88 -4.26
CA ALA A 388 -33.57 4.80 -3.67
C ALA A 388 -33.80 6.27 -4.11
N GLU A 389 -34.21 6.51 -5.35
CA GLU A 389 -34.57 7.85 -5.84
C GLU A 389 -35.93 8.33 -5.28
N ILE A 390 -36.94 7.47 -5.14
CA ILE A 390 -38.21 7.83 -4.48
C ILE A 390 -37.96 8.23 -3.01
N ASN A 391 -37.01 7.58 -2.34
CA ASN A 391 -36.63 7.88 -0.96
C ASN A 391 -35.77 9.15 -0.80
N LYS A 392 -35.51 9.88 -1.90
CA LYS A 392 -34.83 11.18 -1.88
C LYS A 392 -35.80 12.25 -1.39
N ARG A 393 -35.55 12.80 -0.19
CA ARG A 393 -36.28 14.01 0.24
C ARG A 393 -36.02 15.12 -0.77
N CYS A 394 -37.07 15.72 -1.33
CA CYS A 394 -36.99 16.84 -2.26
C CYS A 394 -36.05 17.94 -1.72
N ARG A 395 -35.10 18.38 -2.56
CA ARG A 395 -34.21 19.52 -2.26
C ARG A 395 -34.91 20.88 -2.36
N PHE A 396 -36.17 20.92 -2.81
CA PHE A 396 -36.92 22.15 -3.00
C PHE A 396 -38.03 22.29 -1.95
N LEU A 397 -38.09 23.49 -1.36
CA LEU A 397 -39.06 23.98 -0.38
C LEU A 397 -40.50 23.55 -0.72
N ARG A 398 -41.27 23.16 0.29
CA ARG A 398 -42.73 23.18 0.19
C ARG A 398 -43.18 24.62 -0.03
N PRO A 399 -44.02 24.92 -1.02
CA PRO A 399 -44.70 26.20 -1.13
C PRO A 399 -45.86 26.22 -0.12
N GLU A 400 -45.56 26.38 1.17
CA GLU A 400 -46.58 26.62 2.21
C GLU A 400 -46.33 27.96 2.95
N ALA A 401 -45.52 28.83 2.38
CA ALA A 401 -45.28 30.20 2.87
C ALA A 401 -45.62 31.28 1.84
N MET A 402 -46.63 31.03 0.99
CA MET A 402 -47.24 32.04 0.10
C MET A 402 -48.76 31.89 0.03
N SER A 403 -49.42 31.89 1.19
CA SER A 403 -50.85 32.21 1.29
C SER A 403 -51.26 32.54 2.73
N GLN A 404 -50.71 33.63 3.28
CA GLN A 404 -51.43 34.45 4.26
C GLN A 404 -51.10 35.90 3.96
N GLY A 405 -51.94 36.45 3.11
CA GLY A 405 -51.91 37.80 2.60
C GLY A 405 -53.24 38.07 1.91
N GLU A 406 -54.33 37.83 2.65
CA GLU A 406 -55.61 38.57 2.60
C GLU A 406 -56.15 38.63 4.04
#